data_AF-A0AAU4IQR1-F1
#
_entry.id   AF-A0AAU4IQR1-F1
#
_cell.length_a   1.000
_cell.length_b   1.000
_cell.length_c   1.000
_cell.angle_alpha   90.00
_cell.angle_beta   90.00
_cell.angle_gamma   90.00
#
_symmetry.space_group_name_H-M   'P 1'
#
loop_
_entity.id
_entity.type
_entity.pdbx_description
1 polymer ?
#
loop_
_entity_poly.entity_id
_entity_poly.type
_entity_poly.pdbx_seq_one_letter_code
_entity_poly.pdbx_strand_id
1 'polypeptide(L)'
;METLELELYGLRPAEFTAARDAYVAQARKAGDKPLAAAIGALRKPTVAAWTAGLLARQRPKEAQGLVQLGEALRAAHRTLDAGQLRKLSHDQHVVIGELARTARVLAVAVSEPVQREVEQILHSVLADAEVAAQWEAGRLEKAPETV
;
A
#
# COMPACT_ATOMS: atom_id res chain seq x y z
N MET A 1 0.87 19.25 2.35
CA MET A 1 1.08 18.13 3.30
C MET A 1 1.15 16.81 2.54
N GLU A 2 0.12 16.47 1.76
CA GLU A 2 0.02 15.19 1.03
C GLU A 2 1.23 14.88 0.12
N THR A 3 1.76 15.86 -0.63
CA THR A 3 2.96 15.66 -1.47
C THR A 3 4.20 15.22 -0.68
N LEU A 4 4.38 15.76 0.53
CA LEU A 4 5.52 15.44 1.39
C LEU A 4 5.38 14.04 1.99
N GLU A 5 4.16 13.67 2.39
CA GLU A 5 3.85 12.33 2.89
C GLU A 5 4.13 11.27 1.81
N LEU A 6 3.70 11.52 0.56
CA LEU A 6 4.01 10.67 -0.59
C LEU A 6 5.50 10.58 -0.90
N GLU A 7 6.26 11.64 -0.65
CA GLU A 7 7.71 11.65 -0.81
C GLU A 7 8.37 10.78 0.26
N LEU A 8 7.98 10.95 1.54
CA LEU A 8 8.47 10.16 2.67
C LEU A 8 8.16 8.68 2.51
N TYR A 9 6.94 8.30 2.11
CA TYR A 9 6.59 6.92 1.82
C TYR A 9 7.21 6.37 0.53
N GLY A 10 7.81 7.23 -0.30
CA GLY A 10 8.64 6.80 -1.43
C GLY A 10 10.05 6.39 -1.04
N LEU A 11 10.57 6.86 0.10
CA LEU A 11 11.90 6.53 0.60
C LEU A 11 11.94 5.11 1.17
N ARG A 12 13.11 4.47 1.15
CA ARG A 12 13.25 3.16 1.80
C ARG A 12 12.92 3.29 3.28
N PRO A 13 12.31 2.28 3.93
CA PRO A 13 11.97 2.36 5.35
C PRO A 13 13.17 2.69 6.25
N ALA A 14 14.38 2.29 5.86
CA ALA A 14 15.61 2.63 6.57
C ALA A 14 15.96 4.14 6.52
N GLU A 15 15.52 4.86 5.49
CA GLU A 15 15.77 6.29 5.27
C GLU A 15 14.65 7.18 5.83
N PHE A 16 13.46 6.59 6.02
CA PHE A 16 12.24 7.30 6.41
C PHE A 16 12.43 8.18 7.67
N THR A 17 12.95 7.62 8.76
CA THR A 17 13.07 8.35 10.03
C THR A 17 13.97 9.57 9.90
N ALA A 18 15.12 9.41 9.24
CA ALA A 18 16.08 10.50 9.06
C ALA A 18 15.49 11.63 8.20
N ALA A 19 14.80 11.28 7.10
CA ALA A 19 14.15 12.26 6.24
C ALA A 19 12.98 12.97 6.95
N ARG A 20 12.13 12.22 7.67
CA ARG A 20 11.03 12.79 8.46
C ARG A 20 11.56 13.80 9.47
N ASP A 21 12.61 13.46 10.21
CA ASP A 21 13.17 14.33 11.23
C ASP A 21 13.80 15.59 10.62
N ALA A 22 14.42 15.48 9.43
CA ALA A 22 14.91 16.64 8.66
C ALA A 22 13.77 17.58 8.22
N TYR A 23 12.65 17.03 7.75
CA TYR A 23 11.47 17.80 7.37
C TYR A 23 10.79 18.46 8.58
N VAL A 24 10.70 17.77 9.73
CA VAL A 24 10.25 18.36 10.99
C VAL A 24 11.12 19.56 11.37
N ALA A 25 12.44 19.42 11.29
CA ALA A 25 13.37 20.51 11.60
C ALA A 25 13.19 21.70 10.64
N GLN A 26 12.97 21.45 9.34
CA GLN A 26 12.71 22.48 8.34
C GLN A 26 11.41 23.24 8.63
N ALA A 27 10.31 22.53 8.90
CA ALA A 27 9.02 23.15 9.24
C ALA A 27 9.12 23.99 10.51
N ARG A 28 9.84 23.52 11.54
CA ARG A 28 10.12 24.30 12.75
C ARG A 28 10.91 25.58 12.46
N LYS A 29 11.95 25.51 11.62
CA LYS A 29 12.73 26.69 11.19
C LYS A 29 11.88 27.70 10.41
N ALA A 30 10.91 27.21 9.65
CA ALA A 30 9.95 28.04 8.93
C ALA A 30 8.83 28.62 9.83
N GLY A 31 8.78 28.24 11.11
CA GLY A 31 7.75 28.68 12.06
C GLY A 31 6.42 27.91 11.98
N ASP A 32 6.32 26.91 11.09
CA ASP A 32 5.11 26.13 10.88
C ASP A 32 5.04 24.96 11.88
N LYS A 33 4.60 25.27 13.10
CA LYS A 33 4.42 24.28 14.18
C LYS A 33 3.37 23.22 13.83
N PRO A 34 2.20 23.55 13.25
CA PRO A 34 1.22 22.54 12.82
C PRO A 34 1.80 21.54 11.81
N LEU A 35 2.52 22.02 10.79
CA LEU A 35 3.15 21.14 9.81
C LEU A 35 4.23 20.26 10.44
N ALA A 36 5.08 20.82 11.33
CA ALA A 36 6.08 20.04 12.04
C ALA A 36 5.47 18.93 12.90
N ALA A 37 4.32 19.20 13.54
CA ALA A 37 3.58 18.20 14.31
C ALA A 37 2.99 17.11 13.41
N ALA A 38 2.38 17.49 12.27
CA ALA A 38 1.82 16.55 11.31
C ALA A 38 2.90 15.62 10.73
N ILE A 39 4.06 16.16 10.31
CA ILE A 39 5.18 15.35 9.80
C ILE A 39 5.71 14.42 10.90
N GLY A 40 5.86 14.92 12.12
CA GLY A 40 6.35 14.12 13.25
C GLY A 40 5.41 12.98 13.66
N ALA A 41 4.12 13.11 13.38
CA ALA A 41 3.11 12.08 13.64
C ALA A 41 3.15 10.94 12.61
N LEU A 42 3.76 11.14 11.44
CA LEU A 42 3.87 10.11 10.42
C LEU A 42 4.69 8.92 10.93
N ARG A 43 4.09 7.74 10.79
CA ARG A 43 4.72 6.48 11.18
C ARG A 43 5.51 5.90 10.02
N LYS A 44 6.64 5.28 10.37
CA LYS A 44 7.47 4.54 9.41
C LYS A 44 6.68 3.32 8.91
N PRO A 45 6.54 3.13 7.58
CA PRO A 45 5.86 1.96 7.05
C PRO A 45 6.68 0.69 7.31
N THR A 46 6.03 -0.46 7.44
CA THR A 46 6.73 -1.76 7.38
C THR A 46 7.35 -1.96 5.99
N VAL A 47 8.34 -2.84 5.88
CA VAL A 47 8.97 -3.15 4.58
C VAL A 47 7.94 -3.71 3.60
N ALA A 48 7.00 -4.53 4.06
CA ALA A 48 5.93 -5.07 3.22
C ALA A 48 4.96 -3.98 2.76
N ALA A 49 4.48 -3.12 3.68
CA ALA A 49 3.58 -2.02 3.35
C ALA A 49 4.23 -1.02 2.37
N TRP A 50 5.51 -0.70 2.57
CA TRP A 50 6.28 0.11 1.63
C TRP A 50 6.42 -0.57 0.26
N THR A 51 6.76 -1.87 0.23
CA THR A 51 6.92 -2.62 -1.02
C THR A 51 5.60 -2.69 -1.80
N ALA A 52 4.49 -2.92 -1.12
CA ALA A 52 3.15 -2.86 -1.73
C ALA A 52 2.83 -1.43 -2.21
N GLY A 53 3.14 -0.39 -1.43
CA GLY A 53 2.95 1.00 -1.82
C GLY A 53 3.78 1.43 -3.03
N LEU A 54 5.00 0.89 -3.19
CA LEU A 54 5.80 1.11 -4.40
C LEU A 54 5.10 0.59 -5.65
N LEU A 55 4.42 -0.55 -5.58
CA LEU A 55 3.62 -1.07 -6.69
C LEU A 55 2.53 -0.08 -7.09
N ALA A 56 1.76 0.45 -6.14
CA ALA A 56 0.73 1.44 -6.42
C ALA A 56 1.29 2.72 -7.06
N ARG A 57 2.44 3.19 -6.58
CA ARG A 57 3.09 4.42 -7.07
C ARG A 57 3.72 4.25 -8.46
N GLN A 58 4.40 3.13 -8.71
CA GLN A 58 5.15 2.92 -9.95
C GLN A 58 4.34 2.22 -11.05
N ARG A 59 3.30 1.47 -10.68
CA ARG A 59 2.41 0.74 -11.59
C ARG A 59 0.94 1.09 -11.33
N PRO A 60 0.55 2.38 -11.48
CA PRO A 60 -0.80 2.83 -11.12
C PRO A 60 -1.91 2.11 -11.90
N LYS A 61 -1.65 1.70 -13.15
CA LYS A 61 -2.62 0.92 -13.95
C LYS A 61 -2.86 -0.48 -13.38
N GLU A 62 -1.81 -1.14 -12.93
CA GLU A 62 -1.90 -2.47 -12.30
C GLU A 62 -2.61 -2.37 -10.95
N ALA A 63 -2.31 -1.33 -10.17
CA ALA A 63 -3.00 -1.05 -8.93
C ALA A 63 -4.50 -0.79 -9.12
N GLN A 64 -4.85 0.07 -10.08
CA GLN A 64 -6.25 0.33 -10.41
C GLN A 64 -6.99 -0.97 -10.82
N GLY A 65 -6.34 -1.84 -11.60
CA GLY A 65 -6.89 -3.14 -11.96
C GLY A 65 -7.18 -4.04 -10.75
N LEU A 66 -6.29 -4.04 -9.75
CA LEU A 66 -6.53 -4.78 -8.50
C LEU A 66 -7.72 -4.19 -7.71
N VAL A 67 -7.80 -2.86 -7.59
CA VAL A 67 -8.92 -2.19 -6.90
C VAL A 67 -10.27 -2.55 -7.56
N GLN A 68 -10.34 -2.48 -8.89
CA GLN A 68 -11.52 -2.84 -9.67
C GLN A 68 -11.91 -4.32 -9.52
N LEU A 69 -10.92 -5.22 -9.47
CA LEU A 69 -11.18 -6.64 -9.18
C LEU A 69 -11.81 -6.82 -7.78
N GLY A 70 -11.31 -6.08 -6.78
CA GLY A 70 -11.87 -6.10 -5.43
C GLY A 70 -13.31 -5.59 -5.39
N GLU A 71 -13.62 -4.53 -6.13
CA GLU A 71 -14.98 -4.02 -6.27
C GLU A 71 -15.93 -5.06 -6.90
N ALA A 72 -15.49 -5.72 -7.97
CA ALA A 72 -16.26 -6.77 -8.65
C ALA A 72 -16.51 -7.97 -7.73
N LEU A 73 -15.50 -8.41 -6.96
CA LEU A 73 -15.62 -9.48 -5.97
C LEU A 73 -16.64 -9.12 -4.88
N ARG A 74 -16.50 -7.93 -4.26
CA ARG A 74 -17.43 -7.45 -3.24
C ARG A 74 -18.86 -7.30 -3.78
N ALA A 75 -19.02 -6.89 -5.04
CA ALA A 75 -20.32 -6.82 -5.68
C ALA A 75 -20.94 -8.21 -5.89
N ALA A 76 -20.17 -9.18 -6.41
CA ALA A 76 -20.62 -10.55 -6.61
C ALA A 76 -20.99 -11.25 -5.28
N HIS A 77 -20.26 -10.95 -4.20
CA HIS A 77 -20.62 -11.41 -2.85
C HIS A 77 -21.98 -10.85 -2.39
N ARG A 78 -22.28 -9.58 -2.67
CA ARG A 78 -23.57 -8.96 -2.34
C ARG A 78 -24.73 -9.52 -3.16
N THR A 79 -24.50 -9.91 -4.41
CA THR A 79 -25.54 -10.44 -5.31
C THR A 79 -25.67 -11.98 -5.25
N LEU A 80 -24.82 -12.67 -4.48
CA LEU A 80 -24.76 -14.13 -4.35
C LEU A 80 -24.57 -14.86 -5.70
N ASP A 81 -23.86 -14.26 -6.66
CA ASP A 81 -23.56 -14.89 -7.95
C ASP A 81 -22.41 -15.90 -7.81
N ALA A 82 -22.75 -17.16 -7.54
CA ALA A 82 -21.78 -18.22 -7.35
C ALA A 82 -20.94 -18.54 -8.61
N GLY A 83 -21.43 -18.26 -9.81
CA GLY A 83 -20.71 -18.48 -11.06
C GLY A 83 -19.65 -17.41 -11.28
N GLN A 84 -20.03 -16.16 -11.09
CA GLN A 84 -19.13 -15.01 -11.14
C GLN A 84 -18.07 -15.08 -10.03
N LEU A 85 -18.46 -15.47 -8.81
CA LEU A 85 -17.53 -15.63 -7.70
C LEU A 85 -16.42 -16.65 -8.01
N ARG A 86 -16.75 -17.84 -8.51
CA ARG A 86 -15.72 -18.86 -8.85
C ARG A 86 -14.73 -18.34 -9.88
N LYS A 87 -15.22 -17.65 -10.91
CA LYS A 87 -14.35 -17.07 -11.95
C LYS A 87 -13.42 -16.01 -11.36
N LEU A 88 -13.98 -15.04 -10.63
CA LEU A 88 -13.20 -13.95 -10.03
C LEU A 88 -12.20 -14.44 -8.97
N SER A 89 -12.55 -15.48 -8.19
CA SER A 89 -11.63 -16.09 -7.22
C SER A 89 -10.45 -16.81 -7.87
N HIS A 90 -10.62 -17.37 -9.07
CA HIS A 90 -9.50 -17.92 -9.83
C HIS A 90 -8.59 -16.82 -10.34
N ASP A 91 -9.17 -15.79 -10.97
CA ASP A 91 -8.44 -14.64 -11.51
C ASP A 91 -7.65 -13.90 -10.42
N GLN A 92 -8.24 -13.79 -9.21
CA GLN A 92 -7.61 -13.19 -8.04
C GLN A 92 -6.25 -13.79 -7.69
N HIS A 93 -6.14 -15.12 -7.58
CA HIS A 93 -4.88 -15.74 -7.13
C HIS A 93 -3.75 -15.49 -8.13
N VAL A 94 -4.06 -15.52 -9.44
CA VAL A 94 -3.08 -15.25 -10.51
C VAL A 94 -2.61 -13.81 -10.44
N VAL A 95 -3.55 -12.85 -10.36
CA VAL A 95 -3.24 -11.41 -10.32
C VAL A 95 -2.41 -11.08 -9.08
N ILE A 96 -2.77 -11.57 -7.89
CA ILE A 96 -2.01 -11.30 -6.67
C ILE A 96 -0.57 -11.82 -6.78
N GLY A 97 -0.41 -13.07 -7.26
CA GLY A 97 0.92 -13.67 -7.39
C GLY A 97 1.79 -12.93 -8.41
N GLU A 98 1.22 -12.37 -9.47
CA GLU A 98 1.92 -11.50 -10.42
C GLU A 98 2.33 -10.17 -9.79
N LEU A 99 1.38 -9.48 -9.15
CA LEU A 99 1.62 -8.19 -8.52
C LEU A 99 2.63 -8.25 -7.38
N ALA A 100 2.60 -9.30 -6.55
CA ALA A 100 3.59 -9.50 -5.50
C ALA A 100 5.00 -9.70 -6.06
N ARG A 101 5.14 -10.44 -7.18
CA ARG A 101 6.41 -10.59 -7.90
C ARG A 101 6.87 -9.25 -8.49
N THR A 102 5.97 -8.48 -9.10
CA THR A 102 6.28 -7.14 -9.59
C THR A 102 6.75 -6.24 -8.45
N ALA A 103 6.04 -6.19 -7.33
CA ALA A 103 6.41 -5.41 -6.15
C ALA A 103 7.80 -5.79 -5.62
N ARG A 104 8.12 -7.09 -5.60
CA ARG A 104 9.46 -7.59 -5.25
C ARG A 104 10.56 -7.10 -6.20
N VAL A 105 10.29 -6.98 -7.50
CA VAL A 105 11.27 -6.45 -8.47
C VAL A 105 11.48 -4.95 -8.29
N LEU A 106 10.43 -4.21 -7.91
CA LEU A 106 10.50 -2.77 -7.66
C LEU A 106 11.25 -2.43 -6.36
N ALA A 107 11.25 -3.33 -5.38
CA ALA A 107 11.94 -3.18 -4.12
C ALA A 107 13.33 -3.83 -4.15
N VAL A 108 14.33 -3.17 -3.54
CA VAL A 108 15.69 -3.73 -3.48
C VAL A 108 15.74 -4.82 -2.41
N ALA A 109 16.01 -6.06 -2.82
CA ALA A 109 16.30 -7.22 -1.96
C ALA A 109 15.22 -7.56 -0.91
N VAL A 110 14.01 -7.87 -1.38
CA VAL A 110 12.91 -8.35 -0.53
C VAL A 110 13.10 -9.83 -0.16
N SER A 111 13.03 -10.14 1.14
CA SER A 111 13.07 -11.50 1.66
C SER A 111 11.72 -12.22 1.44
N GLU A 112 11.74 -13.56 1.43
CA GLU A 112 10.53 -14.36 1.23
C GLU A 112 9.40 -14.08 2.25
N PRO A 113 9.68 -13.86 3.56
CA PRO A 113 8.63 -13.47 4.50
C PRO A 113 7.96 -12.15 4.15
N VAL A 114 8.73 -11.15 3.70
CA VAL A 114 8.18 -9.85 3.29
C VAL A 114 7.35 -10.01 2.03
N GLN A 115 7.75 -10.89 1.09
CA GLN A 115 6.94 -11.18 -0.10
C GLN A 115 5.57 -11.77 0.29
N ARG A 116 5.52 -12.73 1.22
CA ARG A 116 4.24 -13.27 1.70
C ARG A 116 3.37 -12.23 2.38
N GLU A 117 3.96 -11.33 3.15
CA GLU A 117 3.24 -10.22 3.79
C GLU A 117 2.70 -9.22 2.74
N VAL A 118 3.44 -8.96 1.66
CA VAL A 118 2.93 -8.19 0.50
C VAL A 118 1.74 -8.89 -0.13
N GLU A 119 1.81 -10.20 -0.37
CA GLU A 119 0.67 -10.97 -0.89
C GLU A 119 -0.55 -10.84 0.03
N GLN A 120 -0.38 -10.93 1.35
CA GLN A 120 -1.46 -10.73 2.33
C GLN A 120 -2.08 -9.33 2.22
N ILE A 121 -1.26 -8.28 2.09
CA ILE A 121 -1.74 -6.91 1.89
C ILE A 121 -2.59 -6.82 0.62
N LEU A 122 -2.15 -7.41 -0.50
CA LEU A 122 -2.91 -7.39 -1.74
C LEU A 122 -4.24 -8.17 -1.64
N HIS A 123 -4.29 -9.25 -0.85
CA HIS A 123 -5.56 -9.92 -0.53
C HIS A 123 -6.50 -8.97 0.25
N SER A 124 -5.99 -8.25 1.25
CA SER A 124 -6.78 -7.29 2.02
C SER A 124 -7.31 -6.13 1.17
N VAL A 125 -6.54 -5.65 0.19
CA VAL A 125 -6.99 -4.65 -0.80
C VAL A 125 -8.21 -5.14 -1.58
N LEU A 126 -8.26 -6.42 -1.94
CA LEU A 126 -9.42 -6.98 -2.62
C LEU A 126 -10.64 -7.14 -1.71
N ALA A 127 -10.41 -7.42 -0.42
CA ALA A 127 -11.47 -7.66 0.54
C ALA A 127 -12.10 -6.37 1.08
N ASP A 128 -11.31 -5.30 1.23
CA ASP A 128 -11.70 -4.09 1.93
C ASP A 128 -11.45 -2.83 1.08
N ALA A 129 -12.50 -2.02 0.90
CA ALA A 129 -12.43 -0.79 0.12
C ALA A 129 -11.61 0.32 0.80
N GLU A 130 -11.57 0.37 2.12
CA GLU A 130 -10.77 1.34 2.87
C GLU A 130 -9.28 1.01 2.73
N VAL A 131 -8.92 -0.26 2.87
CA VAL A 131 -7.55 -0.75 2.64
C VAL A 131 -7.12 -0.47 1.19
N ALA A 132 -8.01 -0.70 0.22
CA ALA A 132 -7.75 -0.40 -1.18
C ALA A 132 -7.43 1.08 -1.41
N ALA A 133 -8.22 1.99 -0.83
CA ALA A 133 -8.01 3.44 -0.97
C ALA A 133 -6.70 3.90 -0.30
N GLN A 134 -6.36 3.34 0.88
CA GLN A 134 -5.10 3.64 1.55
C GLN A 134 -3.88 3.13 0.75
N TRP A 135 -3.99 1.94 0.17
CA TRP A 135 -2.95 1.34 -0.65
C TRP A 135 -2.74 2.08 -1.97
N GLU A 136 -3.82 2.41 -2.69
CA GLU A 136 -3.77 3.15 -3.94
C GLU A 136 -3.14 4.54 -3.75
N ALA A 137 -3.42 5.18 -2.61
CA ALA A 137 -2.76 6.42 -2.21
C ALA A 137 -1.31 6.23 -1.71
N GLY A 138 -0.81 5.00 -1.58
CA GLY A 138 0.53 4.71 -1.09
C GLY A 138 0.77 5.06 0.38
N ARG A 139 -0.30 5.05 1.21
CA ARG A 139 -0.28 5.47 2.63
C ARG A 139 -0.35 4.33 3.64
N LEU A 140 -0.18 3.07 3.21
CA LEU A 140 -0.19 1.94 4.15
C LEU A 140 1.03 1.98 5.08
N GLU A 141 0.78 2.02 6.39
CA GLU A 141 1.83 1.99 7.42
C GLU A 141 2.22 0.55 7.80
N LYS A 142 1.28 -0.38 7.80
CA LYS A 142 1.49 -1.79 8.15
C LYS A 142 0.52 -2.68 7.38
N ALA A 143 0.74 -3.99 7.43
CA ALA A 143 -0.28 -4.93 6.97
C ALA A 143 -1.59 -4.71 7.75
N PRO A 144 -2.76 -4.66 7.08
CA PRO A 144 -4.04 -4.62 7.75
C PRO A 144 -4.19 -5.84 8.67
N GLU A 145 -4.77 -5.64 9.85
CA GLU A 145 -5.14 -6.76 10.69
C GLU A 145 -6.26 -7.52 9.98
N THR A 146 -5.99 -8.77 9.59
CA THR A 146 -7.00 -9.64 9.02
C THR A 146 -8.05 -9.91 10.09
N VAL A 147 -9.28 -9.45 9.86
CA VAL A 147 -10.46 -9.75 10.71
C VAL A 147 -10.92 -11.18 10.44
#